data_AF-A0A8J9X198-F1
#
_entry.id   AF-A0A8J9X198-F1
#
_cell.length_a   1.000
_cell.length_b   1.000
_cell.length_c   1.000
_cell.angle_alpha   90.00
_cell.angle_beta   90.00
_cell.angle_gamma   90.00
#
_symmetry.space_group_name_H-M   'P 1'
#
loop_
_entity.id
_entity.type
_entity.pdbx_description
1 polymer ?
#
loop_
_entity_poly.entity_id
_entity_poly.type
_entity_poly.pdbx_seq_one_letter_code
_entity_poly.pdbx_strand_id
1 'polypeptide(L)'
;MSQLDKKSSKKSVPEGANGKAETAGSGIARSKMSKFKKIRGFLRGGSKRNKKDAATTKLPESPTKALLPTDEEDAASIYNVDIDDQSIASTAEQTRATDASTFLLGSNDEEQLNEDNDSFFAPARTSYKLKVVLLLMDPATRRFELLQLEFDSMKAIVSDVLAQIPLSVTEKSLRFQVYTGIVGQSGKELTSSQLLSGFCKGNDILVAIPQGYSASDSARLAHPILGDSRVDRM
;
A
#
# COMPACT_ATOMS: atom_id res chain seq x y z
N MET A 1 46.50 -38.33 2.70
CA MET A 1 46.68 -38.60 1.25
C MET A 1 45.67 -39.65 0.83
N SER A 2 44.64 -39.24 0.10
CA SER A 2 43.97 -40.03 -0.95
C SER A 2 42.86 -39.17 -1.54
N GLN A 3 43.15 -38.66 -2.72
CA GLN A 3 42.22 -37.98 -3.59
C GLN A 3 41.29 -39.00 -4.24
N LEU A 4 40.03 -38.63 -4.46
CA LEU A 4 39.21 -39.26 -5.50
C LEU A 4 38.15 -38.27 -5.98
N ASP A 5 38.56 -37.48 -6.96
CA ASP A 5 37.71 -36.81 -7.94
C ASP A 5 36.80 -37.81 -8.67
N LYS A 6 35.49 -37.54 -8.70
CA LYS A 6 34.62 -37.97 -9.80
C LYS A 6 33.64 -36.87 -10.19
N LYS A 7 34.04 -36.11 -11.21
CA LYS A 7 33.16 -35.38 -12.11
C LYS A 7 32.16 -36.34 -12.76
N SER A 8 30.87 -36.00 -12.78
CA SER A 8 29.96 -36.49 -13.82
C SER A 8 29.01 -35.37 -14.25
N SER A 9 29.34 -34.79 -15.39
CA SER A 9 28.49 -33.95 -16.22
C SER A 9 27.37 -34.81 -16.83
N LYS A 10 26.11 -34.43 -16.61
CA LYS A 10 24.99 -34.89 -17.45
C LYS A 10 24.26 -33.68 -18.02
N LYS A 11 24.58 -33.45 -19.29
CA LYS A 11 23.94 -32.56 -20.25
C LYS A 11 22.73 -33.31 -20.82
N SER A 12 21.51 -32.89 -20.51
CA SER A 12 20.29 -33.38 -21.18
C SER A 12 19.71 -32.27 -22.05
N VAL A 13 19.64 -32.57 -23.35
CA VAL A 13 19.06 -31.77 -24.43
C VAL A 13 17.52 -31.87 -24.39
N PRO A 14 16.77 -30.81 -24.72
CA PRO A 14 15.32 -30.86 -24.87
C PRO A 14 14.94 -31.24 -26.31
N GLU A 15 14.10 -32.26 -26.47
CA GLU A 15 13.47 -32.61 -27.75
C GLU A 15 12.07 -33.17 -27.48
N GLY A 16 11.05 -32.57 -28.10
CA GLY A 16 9.64 -32.95 -27.92
C GLY A 16 8.67 -31.97 -28.55
N ALA A 17 8.53 -32.08 -29.87
CA ALA A 17 7.55 -31.36 -30.69
C ALA A 17 6.18 -32.05 -30.69
N ASN A 18 5.17 -31.28 -31.14
CA ASN A 18 3.88 -31.67 -31.71
C ASN A 18 2.73 -32.12 -30.79
N GLY A 19 1.81 -31.19 -30.59
CA GLY A 19 0.39 -31.45 -30.34
C GLY A 19 -0.46 -30.33 -30.96
N LYS A 20 -0.82 -30.50 -32.24
CA LYS A 20 -1.89 -29.72 -32.89
C LYS A 20 -3.22 -30.19 -32.29
N ALA A 21 -3.98 -29.28 -31.71
CA ALA A 21 -5.43 -29.43 -31.56
C ALA A 21 -6.07 -28.11 -31.97
N GLU A 22 -6.84 -28.18 -33.04
CA GLU A 22 -7.76 -27.13 -33.50
C GLU A 22 -8.85 -26.92 -32.45
N THR A 23 -9.14 -25.67 -32.11
CA THR A 23 -10.48 -25.29 -31.66
C THR A 23 -10.72 -23.83 -32.02
N ALA A 24 -11.79 -23.64 -32.77
CA ALA A 24 -12.21 -22.38 -33.35
C ALA A 24 -12.80 -21.44 -32.29
N GLY A 25 -12.66 -20.13 -32.53
CA GLY A 25 -13.60 -19.14 -32.03
C GLY A 25 -13.18 -18.33 -30.81
N SER A 26 -12.57 -17.16 -31.05
CA SER A 26 -13.02 -15.85 -30.54
C SER A 26 -11.90 -14.82 -30.72
N GLY A 27 -12.21 -13.75 -31.45
CA GLY A 27 -11.24 -12.79 -31.98
C GLY A 27 -10.57 -11.95 -30.89
N ILE A 28 -9.25 -12.09 -30.77
CA ILE A 28 -8.39 -11.12 -30.10
C ILE A 28 -7.71 -10.28 -31.19
N ALA A 29 -8.10 -9.02 -31.29
CA ALA A 29 -7.45 -8.02 -32.11
C ALA A 29 -5.98 -7.86 -31.69
N ARG A 30 -5.07 -8.33 -32.55
CA ARG A 30 -3.63 -8.13 -32.42
C ARG A 30 -3.29 -6.65 -32.65
N SER A 31 -3.09 -5.91 -31.56
CA SER A 31 -2.40 -4.61 -31.61
C SER A 31 -0.95 -4.84 -32.04
N LYS A 32 -0.57 -4.22 -33.16
CA LYS A 32 0.73 -4.35 -33.82
C LYS A 32 1.81 -3.69 -32.96
N MET A 33 2.86 -4.44 -32.62
CA MET A 33 4.07 -3.91 -32.02
C MET A 33 4.69 -2.83 -32.92
N SER A 34 4.67 -1.59 -32.44
CA SER A 34 5.42 -0.48 -33.02
C SER A 34 6.91 -0.66 -32.70
N LYS A 35 7.71 -0.82 -33.76
CA LYS A 35 9.18 -0.82 -33.72
C LYS A 35 9.65 0.59 -33.33
N PHE A 36 10.00 0.80 -32.06
CA PHE A 36 10.68 2.02 -31.64
C PHE A 36 12.08 2.07 -32.25
N LYS A 37 12.26 3.03 -33.16
CA LYS A 37 13.54 3.39 -33.77
C LYS A 37 14.47 3.94 -32.69
N LYS A 38 15.68 3.37 -32.63
CA LYS A 38 16.83 3.94 -31.90
C LYS A 38 17.12 5.34 -32.44
N ILE A 39 16.92 6.38 -31.63
CA ILE A 39 17.46 7.72 -31.90
C ILE A 39 18.74 7.84 -31.06
N ARG A 40 19.88 7.75 -31.74
CA ARG A 40 21.22 7.96 -31.22
C ARG A 40 21.75 9.23 -31.91
N GLY A 41 22.16 10.22 -31.12
CA GLY A 41 22.59 11.56 -31.57
C GLY A 41 21.61 12.62 -31.06
N PHE A 42 21.97 13.77 -30.53
CA PHE A 42 23.17 14.62 -30.63
C PHE A 42 23.39 15.24 -29.23
N LEU A 43 24.58 15.19 -28.64
CA LEU A 43 25.59 16.24 -28.73
C LEU A 43 25.02 17.69 -28.68
N ARG A 44 25.41 18.37 -27.58
CA ARG A 44 26.12 19.67 -27.63
C ARG A 44 25.25 20.93 -27.61
N GLY A 45 25.37 21.64 -26.49
CA GLY A 45 25.79 23.05 -26.53
C GLY A 45 24.73 24.08 -26.17
N GLY A 46 24.94 24.72 -25.01
CA GLY A 46 24.75 26.16 -24.77
C GLY A 46 23.34 26.74 -24.86
N SER A 47 22.97 27.59 -23.90
CA SER A 47 22.96 29.05 -24.13
C SER A 47 22.18 29.78 -23.03
N LYS A 48 22.91 30.68 -22.37
CA LYS A 48 22.52 32.02 -21.91
C LYS A 48 21.42 32.18 -20.84
N ARG A 49 21.94 32.51 -19.66
CA ARG A 49 21.41 33.51 -18.72
C ARG A 49 20.75 34.68 -19.47
N ASN A 50 19.50 34.98 -19.17
CA ASN A 50 18.95 36.32 -19.32
C ASN A 50 18.76 36.94 -17.94
N LYS A 51 19.70 37.83 -17.62
CA LYS A 51 19.63 38.85 -16.59
C LYS A 51 19.21 40.13 -17.31
N LYS A 52 18.06 40.70 -16.96
CA LYS A 52 17.75 42.11 -17.23
C LYS A 52 16.67 42.63 -16.29
N ASP A 53 17.17 43.17 -15.19
CA ASP A 53 16.87 44.46 -14.56
C ASP A 53 15.67 45.31 -15.07
N ALA A 54 14.96 45.83 -14.06
CA ALA A 54 14.51 47.22 -13.84
C ALA A 54 13.13 47.70 -14.34
N ALA A 55 12.23 48.00 -13.39
CA ALA A 55 11.63 49.32 -13.08
C ALA A 55 10.51 49.14 -12.02
N THR A 56 10.70 49.50 -10.74
CA THR A 56 10.49 50.83 -10.14
C THR A 56 9.07 51.37 -10.30
N THR A 57 8.20 51.13 -9.31
CA THR A 57 7.11 52.05 -8.96
C THR A 57 6.98 52.13 -7.44
N LYS A 58 6.88 53.37 -6.96
CA LYS A 58 7.08 53.85 -5.60
C LYS A 58 5.90 53.55 -4.65
N LEU A 59 6.26 53.55 -3.37
CA LEU A 59 5.47 53.73 -2.14
C LEU A 59 4.36 54.80 -2.25
N PRO A 60 3.37 54.75 -1.34
CA PRO A 60 3.48 55.68 -0.21
C PRO A 60 3.43 55.00 1.17
N GLU A 61 4.20 55.62 2.06
CA GLU A 61 4.34 55.38 3.50
C GLU A 61 3.09 55.82 4.27
N SER A 62 2.85 55.20 5.43
CA SER A 62 2.45 55.89 6.67
C SER A 62 2.53 54.94 7.88
N PRO A 63 2.71 55.46 9.11
CA PRO A 63 3.76 54.98 9.99
C PRO A 63 3.27 54.50 11.37
N THR A 64 4.25 54.08 12.19
CA THR A 64 4.29 54.17 13.67
C THR A 64 3.62 53.05 14.47
N LYS A 65 4.43 52.14 15.03
CA LYS A 65 4.89 52.29 16.43
C LYS A 65 5.94 51.23 16.77
N ALA A 66 7.10 51.73 17.16
CA ALA A 66 8.11 51.01 17.90
C ALA A 66 7.61 50.68 19.31
N LEU A 67 7.96 49.51 19.82
CA LEU A 67 8.45 49.40 21.20
C LEU A 67 9.39 48.19 21.30
N LEU A 68 10.51 48.46 21.94
CA LEU A 68 11.71 47.66 22.16
C LEU A 68 11.58 46.89 23.50
N PRO A 69 12.59 46.12 23.94
CA PRO A 69 12.48 44.78 24.49
C PRO A 69 12.36 44.77 26.03
N THR A 70 12.02 43.62 26.58
CA THR A 70 12.27 43.32 28.00
C THR A 70 12.82 41.90 28.08
N ASP A 71 14.14 41.81 28.28
CA ASP A 71 14.76 40.71 28.99
C ASP A 71 14.27 40.79 30.43
N GLU A 72 13.76 39.70 31.00
CA GLU A 72 14.05 39.29 32.37
C GLU A 72 13.48 37.89 32.65
N GLU A 73 14.25 37.17 33.45
CA GLU A 73 14.11 35.78 33.81
C GLU A 73 12.81 35.50 34.57
N ASP A 74 12.20 34.34 34.33
CA ASP A 74 11.55 33.61 35.42
C ASP A 74 11.46 32.11 35.09
N ALA A 75 12.31 31.36 35.78
CA ALA A 75 12.15 29.93 35.98
C ALA A 75 10.91 29.70 36.85
N ALA A 76 9.81 29.25 36.25
CA ALA A 76 8.71 28.65 36.98
C ALA A 76 8.03 27.58 36.14
N SER A 77 8.22 26.34 36.59
CA SER A 77 7.45 25.15 36.25
C SER A 77 5.93 25.44 36.22
N ILE A 78 5.33 25.43 35.04
CA ILE A 78 3.88 25.34 34.85
C ILE A 78 3.57 23.94 34.29
N TYR A 79 3.83 22.94 35.12
CA TYR A 79 3.26 21.59 35.00
C TYR A 79 2.43 21.31 36.25
N ASN A 80 1.42 22.15 36.48
CA ASN A 80 0.33 21.84 37.40
C ASN A 80 -0.95 21.83 36.58
N VAL A 81 -1.13 20.80 35.76
CA VAL A 81 -2.47 20.38 35.37
C VAL A 81 -2.89 19.38 36.42
N ASP A 82 -3.63 19.86 37.42
CA ASP A 82 -4.43 19.03 38.30
C ASP A 82 -5.37 18.21 37.40
N ILE A 83 -5.03 16.95 37.19
CA ILE A 83 -5.95 15.97 36.63
C ILE A 83 -6.92 15.67 37.76
N ASP A 84 -8.03 16.38 37.74
CA ASP A 84 -9.20 16.08 38.56
C ASP A 84 -9.56 14.60 38.39
N ASP A 85 -9.48 13.89 39.51
CA ASP A 85 -9.79 12.48 39.69
C ASP A 85 -11.32 12.26 39.67
N GLN A 86 -11.99 12.78 38.64
CA GLN A 86 -13.43 12.56 38.42
C GLN A 86 -13.65 11.18 37.82
N SER A 87 -13.63 10.19 38.72
CA SER A 87 -14.74 9.24 38.90
C SER A 87 -15.54 8.94 37.64
N ILE A 88 -15.02 8.07 36.78
CA ILE A 88 -15.84 7.32 35.82
C ILE A 88 -16.70 6.34 36.60
N ALA A 89 -17.89 6.80 37.00
CA ALA A 89 -18.97 5.94 37.45
C ALA A 89 -19.26 4.93 36.33
N SER A 90 -19.08 3.66 36.67
CA SER A 90 -19.40 2.52 35.82
C SER A 90 -20.92 2.46 35.61
N THR A 91 -21.40 2.87 34.44
CA THR A 91 -22.74 2.51 33.98
C THR A 91 -22.65 1.16 33.29
N ALA A 92 -22.87 0.13 34.09
CA ALA A 92 -23.44 -1.13 33.62
C ALA A 92 -24.89 -0.90 33.15
N GLU A 93 -25.41 -1.87 32.40
CA GLU A 93 -26.76 -1.95 31.83
C GLU A 93 -26.92 -1.17 30.51
N GLN A 94 -27.32 -1.76 29.39
CA GLN A 94 -28.52 -2.57 29.27
C GLN A 94 -28.48 -3.40 27.98
N THR A 95 -28.44 -4.72 28.11
CA THR A 95 -28.74 -5.69 27.05
C THR A 95 -30.20 -5.55 26.64
N ARG A 96 -30.46 -5.12 25.40
CA ARG A 96 -31.79 -5.20 24.79
C ARG A 96 -31.80 -6.31 23.75
N ALA A 97 -32.24 -7.49 24.18
CA ALA A 97 -32.67 -8.54 23.28
C ALA A 97 -33.96 -8.08 22.58
N THR A 98 -33.95 -8.09 21.25
CA THR A 98 -35.20 -8.11 20.46
C THR A 98 -35.14 -9.32 19.55
N ASP A 99 -35.90 -10.33 19.97
CA ASP A 99 -36.49 -11.38 19.16
C ASP A 99 -37.08 -10.80 17.87
N ALA A 100 -36.68 -11.36 16.74
CA ALA A 100 -37.44 -11.30 15.50
C ALA A 100 -37.47 -12.71 14.92
N SER A 101 -38.42 -13.47 15.44
CA SER A 101 -38.85 -14.76 14.94
C SER A 101 -39.51 -14.62 13.56
N THR A 102 -39.30 -15.64 12.73
CA THR A 102 -40.28 -16.16 11.75
C THR A 102 -40.42 -15.41 10.42
N PHE A 103 -39.82 -15.97 9.36
CA PHE A 103 -40.56 -16.17 8.12
C PHE A 103 -40.23 -17.52 7.50
N LEU A 104 -41.31 -18.25 7.22
CA LEU A 104 -41.42 -19.65 6.83
C LEU A 104 -41.37 -19.79 5.30
N LEU A 105 -40.81 -20.93 4.87
CA LEU A 105 -41.24 -21.82 3.77
C LEU A 105 -41.65 -21.19 2.43
N GLY A 106 -40.76 -21.38 1.44
CA GLY A 106 -41.13 -21.55 0.03
C GLY A 106 -40.45 -22.80 -0.51
N SER A 107 -41.24 -23.85 -0.73
CA SER A 107 -40.85 -25.15 -1.29
C SER A 107 -40.80 -25.13 -2.83
N ASN A 108 -40.16 -26.17 -3.38
CA ASN A 108 -40.22 -26.69 -4.77
C ASN A 108 -39.26 -25.98 -5.76
N ASP A 109 -38.48 -26.65 -6.62
CA ASP A 109 -38.68 -27.95 -7.28
C ASP A 109 -37.36 -28.71 -7.46
N GLU A 110 -37.47 -30.04 -7.39
CA GLU A 110 -36.49 -31.02 -7.84
C GLU A 110 -36.29 -30.93 -9.37
N GLU A 111 -35.05 -30.75 -9.83
CA GLU A 111 -34.61 -31.35 -11.10
C GLU A 111 -33.18 -31.92 -10.96
N GLN A 112 -33.16 -33.25 -10.89
CA GLN A 112 -32.27 -34.17 -11.58
C GLN A 112 -30.76 -33.83 -11.69
N LEU A 113 -30.07 -34.34 -10.68
CA LEU A 113 -28.78 -35.04 -10.70
C LEU A 113 -28.21 -35.40 -12.09
N ASN A 114 -27.19 -34.66 -12.50
CA ASN A 114 -26.04 -35.22 -13.24
C ASN A 114 -24.87 -35.32 -12.26
N GLU A 115 -24.78 -36.49 -11.62
CA GLU A 115 -23.67 -36.90 -10.76
C GLU A 115 -22.51 -37.36 -11.64
N ASP A 116 -21.57 -36.46 -11.91
CA ASP A 116 -20.16 -36.75 -12.21
C ASP A 116 -19.32 -35.49 -11.92
N ASN A 117 -19.67 -34.77 -10.84
CA ASN A 117 -18.81 -33.72 -10.30
C ASN A 117 -17.81 -34.39 -9.37
N ASP A 118 -16.68 -34.79 -9.95
CA ASP A 118 -15.40 -34.94 -9.25
C ASP A 118 -15.10 -33.60 -8.55
N SER A 119 -15.73 -33.43 -7.40
CA SER A 119 -15.51 -32.34 -6.46
C SER A 119 -14.11 -32.58 -5.91
N PHE A 120 -13.13 -32.10 -6.67
CA PHE A 120 -11.77 -31.87 -6.21
C PHE A 120 -11.89 -31.15 -4.87
N PHE A 121 -11.80 -31.92 -3.78
CA PHE A 121 -11.74 -31.43 -2.42
C PHE A 121 -10.49 -30.56 -2.34
N ALA A 122 -10.67 -29.27 -2.66
CA ALA A 122 -9.66 -28.27 -2.41
C ALA A 122 -9.40 -28.33 -0.91
N PRO A 123 -8.16 -28.61 -0.46
CA PRO A 123 -7.88 -28.77 0.95
C PRO A 123 -8.36 -27.52 1.69
N ALA A 124 -9.13 -27.72 2.75
CA ALA A 124 -9.69 -26.65 3.55
C ALA A 124 -8.55 -25.71 3.97
N ARG A 125 -8.56 -24.49 3.45
CA ARG A 125 -7.52 -23.50 3.76
C ARG A 125 -7.67 -23.12 5.23
N THR A 126 -6.66 -23.43 6.04
CA THR A 126 -6.62 -23.01 7.44
C THR A 126 -6.35 -21.51 7.50
N SER A 127 -7.10 -20.78 8.35
CA SER A 127 -6.82 -19.37 8.59
C SER A 127 -5.47 -19.21 9.30
N TYR A 128 -4.75 -18.15 8.95
CA TYR A 128 -3.50 -17.78 9.61
C TYR A 128 -3.43 -16.26 9.76
N LYS A 129 -2.54 -15.80 10.64
CA LYS A 129 -2.30 -14.37 10.85
C LYS A 129 -1.30 -13.85 9.83
N LEU A 130 -1.75 -12.94 8.97
CA LEU A 130 -0.92 -12.20 8.03
C LEU A 130 -0.25 -11.03 8.75
N LYS A 131 1.07 -11.06 8.84
CA LYS A 131 1.85 -9.88 9.24
C LYS A 131 2.14 -9.06 7.99
N VAL A 132 1.71 -7.80 8.00
CA VAL A 132 1.90 -6.85 6.91
C VAL A 132 2.71 -5.68 7.44
N VAL A 133 3.75 -5.29 6.71
CA VAL A 133 4.49 -4.07 6.99
C VAL A 133 4.03 -3.01 6.00
N LEU A 134 3.47 -1.90 6.48
CA LEU A 134 2.92 -0.84 5.67
C LEU A 134 3.81 0.39 5.73
N LEU A 135 4.36 0.80 4.58
CA LEU A 135 5.09 2.02 4.37
C LEU A 135 4.13 3.15 4.00
N LEU A 136 4.07 4.15 4.87
CA LEU A 136 3.32 5.39 4.67
C LEU A 136 4.29 6.50 4.32
N MET A 137 3.92 7.34 3.36
CA MET A 137 4.76 8.45 2.92
C MET A 137 3.94 9.71 2.76
N ASP A 138 4.49 10.84 3.21
CA ASP A 138 4.05 12.18 2.86
C ASP A 138 4.95 12.69 1.72
N PRO A 139 4.45 12.74 0.48
CA PRO A 139 5.27 13.14 -0.66
C PRO A 139 5.76 14.60 -0.60
N ALA A 140 5.06 15.48 0.11
CA ALA A 140 5.41 16.90 0.20
C ALA A 140 6.60 17.12 1.14
N THR A 141 6.55 16.50 2.33
CA THR A 141 7.61 16.65 3.34
C THR A 141 8.70 15.59 3.24
N ARG A 142 8.48 14.54 2.44
CA ARG A 142 9.32 13.33 2.34
C ARG A 142 9.48 12.59 3.67
N ARG A 143 8.56 12.80 4.61
CA ARG A 143 8.47 11.99 5.83
C ARG A 143 7.83 10.65 5.51
N PHE A 144 8.24 9.62 6.23
CA PHE A 144 7.66 8.29 6.11
C PHE A 144 7.58 7.62 7.47
N GLU A 145 6.65 6.68 7.59
CA GLU A 145 6.43 5.86 8.78
C GLU A 145 6.19 4.42 8.34
N LEU A 146 6.66 3.45 9.13
CA LEU A 146 6.42 2.02 8.92
C LEU A 146 5.48 1.53 10.02
N LEU A 147 4.40 0.88 9.61
CA LEU A 147 3.47 0.23 10.52
C LEU A 147 3.52 -1.28 10.35
N GLN A 148 3.56 -2.01 11.45
CA GLN A 148 3.39 -3.46 11.42
C GLN A 148 1.98 -3.79 11.89
N LEU A 149 1.19 -4.43 11.01
CA LEU A 149 -0.19 -4.77 11.26
C LEU A 149 -0.40 -6.28 11.11
N GLU A 150 -1.35 -6.82 11.87
CA GLU A 150 -1.70 -8.25 11.83
C GLU A 150 -3.16 -8.46 11.44
N PHE A 151 -3.40 -9.31 10.44
CA PHE A 151 -4.71 -9.53 9.86
C PHE A 151 -5.06 -11.02 9.75
N ASP A 152 -6.35 -11.37 9.65
CA ASP A 152 -6.79 -12.74 9.35
C ASP A 152 -6.75 -12.99 7.84
N SER A 153 -6.00 -13.99 7.40
CA SER A 153 -5.76 -14.29 5.99
C SER A 153 -7.02 -14.57 5.16
N MET A 154 -8.10 -15.04 5.79
CA MET A 154 -9.33 -15.41 5.07
C MET A 154 -10.33 -14.27 4.98
N LYS A 155 -10.22 -13.27 5.86
CA LYS A 155 -11.23 -12.21 6.01
C LYS A 155 -10.72 -10.85 5.58
N ALA A 156 -9.44 -10.58 5.77
CA ALA A 156 -8.92 -9.23 5.64
C ALA A 156 -8.83 -8.79 4.17
N ILE A 157 -9.41 -7.62 3.93
CA ILE A 157 -9.37 -6.93 2.65
C ILE A 157 -8.58 -5.62 2.76
N VAL A 158 -8.24 -5.03 1.62
CA VAL A 158 -7.46 -3.79 1.57
C VAL A 158 -8.13 -2.65 2.34
N SER A 159 -9.47 -2.53 2.30
CA SER A 159 -10.17 -1.48 3.06
C SER A 159 -9.94 -1.58 4.56
N ASP A 160 -9.78 -2.78 5.11
CA ASP A 160 -9.51 -2.98 6.53
C ASP A 160 -8.14 -2.41 6.89
N VAL A 161 -7.14 -2.60 6.01
CA VAL A 161 -5.82 -1.99 6.16
C VAL A 161 -5.92 -0.47 6.18
N LEU A 162 -6.63 0.11 5.21
CA LEU A 162 -6.75 1.57 5.09
C LEU A 162 -7.47 2.19 6.29
N ALA A 163 -8.50 1.52 6.82
CA ALA A 163 -9.22 1.96 8.02
C ALA A 163 -8.32 1.92 9.28
N GLN A 164 -7.35 1.02 9.32
CA GLN A 164 -6.42 0.84 10.43
C GLN A 164 -5.33 1.94 10.49
N ILE A 165 -4.99 2.56 9.35
CA ILE A 165 -3.96 3.59 9.24
C ILE A 165 -4.18 4.74 10.24
N PRO A 166 -5.29 5.48 10.22
CA PRO A 166 -5.46 6.64 11.11
C PRO A 166 -5.45 6.28 12.60
N LEU A 167 -5.71 5.01 12.95
CA LEU A 167 -5.68 4.51 14.33
C LEU A 167 -4.27 4.18 14.81
N SER A 168 -3.39 3.77 13.90
CA SER A 168 -2.08 3.21 14.24
C SER A 168 -0.92 4.18 13.99
N VAL A 169 -1.13 5.18 13.13
CA VAL A 169 -0.13 6.18 12.78
C VAL A 169 0.18 7.10 13.96
N THR A 170 1.47 7.31 14.22
CA THR A 170 1.96 8.26 15.21
C THR A 170 2.09 9.67 14.64
N GLU A 171 2.52 9.80 13.38
CA GLU A 171 2.73 11.11 12.76
C GLU A 171 1.42 11.80 12.34
N LYS A 172 1.23 13.04 12.80
CA LYS A 172 -0.04 13.76 12.57
C LYS A 172 -0.36 13.98 11.09
N SER A 173 0.63 14.32 10.26
CA SER A 173 0.40 14.57 8.83
C SER A 173 -0.08 13.32 8.09
N LEU A 174 0.51 12.16 8.41
CA LEU A 174 0.13 10.87 7.84
C LEU A 174 -1.25 10.41 8.36
N ARG A 175 -1.58 10.73 9.61
CA ARG A 175 -2.88 10.35 10.22
C ARG A 175 -4.07 11.00 9.51
N PHE A 176 -3.95 12.26 9.11
CA PHE A 176 -5.00 13.00 8.42
C PHE A 176 -4.99 12.81 6.91
N GLN A 177 -4.01 12.08 6.38
CA GLN A 177 -3.91 11.82 4.96
C GLN A 177 -4.95 10.78 4.52
N VAL A 178 -5.60 11.05 3.40
CA VAL A 178 -6.52 10.10 2.77
C VAL A 178 -5.74 9.17 1.87
N TYR A 179 -5.93 7.87 2.05
CA TYR A 179 -5.31 6.82 1.24
C TYR A 179 -6.37 6.12 0.39
N THR A 180 -6.07 5.92 -0.90
CA THR A 180 -7.04 5.37 -1.87
C THR A 180 -6.82 3.88 -2.17
N GLY A 181 -5.66 3.35 -1.82
CA GLY A 181 -5.29 1.97 -2.11
C GLY A 181 -3.92 1.63 -1.55
N ILE A 182 -3.44 0.44 -1.90
CA ILE A 182 -2.09 -0.01 -1.55
C ILE A 182 -1.39 -0.55 -2.80
N VAL A 183 -0.07 -0.44 -2.84
CA VAL A 183 0.77 -0.93 -3.93
C VAL A 183 1.90 -1.77 -3.37
N GLY A 184 2.15 -2.94 -3.94
CA GLY A 184 3.35 -3.71 -3.57
C GLY A 184 4.60 -3.23 -4.29
N GLN A 185 5.75 -3.78 -3.94
CA GLN A 185 7.04 -3.43 -4.53
C GLN A 185 7.09 -3.58 -6.07
N SER A 186 6.27 -4.48 -6.64
CA SER A 186 6.14 -4.67 -8.09
C SER A 186 5.41 -3.53 -8.81
N GLY A 187 4.86 -2.56 -8.08
CA GLY A 187 4.00 -1.51 -8.64
C GLY A 187 2.58 -1.98 -8.94
N LYS A 188 2.22 -3.23 -8.59
CA LYS A 188 0.85 -3.74 -8.72
C LYS A 188 -0.03 -3.14 -7.62
N GLU A 189 -0.99 -2.34 -8.06
CA GLU A 189 -2.01 -1.72 -7.22
C GLU A 189 -3.06 -2.73 -6.77
N LEU A 190 -3.52 -2.58 -5.53
CA LEU A 190 -4.65 -3.29 -4.98
C LEU A 190 -5.76 -2.32 -4.57
N THR A 191 -6.97 -2.66 -4.99
CA THR A 191 -8.17 -1.89 -4.69
C THR A 191 -8.78 -2.35 -3.36
N SER A 192 -9.61 -1.48 -2.77
CA SER A 192 -10.22 -1.65 -1.44
C SER A 192 -10.94 -2.99 -1.21
N SER A 193 -11.55 -3.58 -2.24
CA SER A 193 -12.32 -4.82 -2.13
C SER A 193 -11.50 -6.11 -2.27
N GLN A 194 -10.20 -6.01 -2.55
CA GLN A 194 -9.36 -7.18 -2.77
C GLN A 194 -8.88 -7.79 -1.46
N LEU A 195 -8.75 -9.12 -1.46
CA LEU A 195 -8.36 -9.91 -0.30
C LEU A 195 -6.84 -9.93 -0.14
N LEU A 196 -6.34 -9.63 1.06
CA LEU A 196 -4.90 -9.46 1.30
C LEU A 196 -4.09 -10.72 1.04
N SER A 197 -4.60 -11.90 1.40
CA SER A 197 -3.88 -13.18 1.21
C SER A 197 -3.68 -13.56 -0.26
N GLY A 198 -4.41 -12.93 -1.19
CA GLY A 198 -4.17 -13.08 -2.62
C GLY A 198 -2.90 -12.36 -3.10
N PHE A 199 -2.34 -11.48 -2.27
CA PHE A 199 -1.21 -10.64 -2.62
C PHE A 199 -0.02 -10.82 -1.67
N CYS A 200 -0.29 -10.84 -0.37
CA CYS A 200 0.72 -11.00 0.66
C CYS A 200 0.77 -12.45 1.13
N LYS A 201 1.97 -13.02 1.16
CA LYS A 201 2.25 -14.34 1.75
C LYS A 201 2.78 -14.23 3.18
N GLY A 202 3.06 -13.01 3.63
CA GLY A 202 3.48 -12.69 5.00
C GLY A 202 4.82 -11.96 5.00
N ASN A 203 4.96 -10.97 5.88
CA ASN A 203 6.10 -10.05 6.01
C ASN A 203 6.35 -9.17 4.76
N ASP A 204 5.44 -9.17 3.79
CA ASP A 204 5.56 -8.30 2.63
C ASP A 204 5.42 -6.82 3.04
N ILE A 205 6.26 -5.98 2.45
CA ILE A 205 6.19 -4.53 2.62
C ILE A 205 5.31 -3.93 1.53
N LEU A 206 4.23 -3.29 1.95
CA LEU A 206 3.25 -2.62 1.10
C LEU A 206 3.38 -1.12 1.25
N VAL A 207 3.01 -0.36 0.22
CA VAL A 207 3.02 1.10 0.25
C VAL A 207 1.59 1.60 0.16
N ALA A 208 1.15 2.45 1.08
CA ALA A 208 -0.16 3.10 0.95
C ALA A 208 -0.11 4.19 -0.11
N ILE A 209 -1.15 4.27 -0.95
CA ILE A 209 -1.24 5.24 -2.04
C ILE A 209 -1.98 6.48 -1.50
N PRO A 210 -1.30 7.62 -1.32
CA PRO A 210 -1.96 8.84 -0.88
C PRO A 210 -2.86 9.41 -1.98
N GLN A 211 -3.95 10.06 -1.58
CA GLN A 211 -4.88 10.68 -2.51
C GLN A 211 -4.14 11.65 -3.44
N GLY A 212 -4.43 11.55 -4.74
CA GLY A 212 -3.80 12.37 -5.79
C GLY A 212 -2.49 11.80 -6.34
N TYR A 213 -2.00 10.67 -5.81
CA TYR A 213 -0.83 9.98 -6.35
C TYR A 213 -1.24 8.70 -7.07
N SER A 214 -0.49 8.35 -8.10
CA SER A 214 -0.63 7.05 -8.76
C SER A 214 0.12 5.97 -7.99
N ALA A 215 -0.28 4.70 -8.17
CA ALA A 215 0.44 3.55 -7.62
C ALA A 215 1.90 3.52 -8.08
N SER A 216 2.15 3.84 -9.36
CA SER A 216 3.50 3.90 -9.96
C SER A 216 4.36 4.98 -9.31
N ASP A 217 3.81 6.18 -9.10
CA ASP A 217 4.55 7.27 -8.44
C ASP A 217 4.86 6.92 -6.98
N SER A 218 3.90 6.31 -6.27
CA SER A 218 4.07 5.88 -4.88
C SER A 218 5.16 4.80 -4.76
N ALA A 219 5.14 3.81 -5.64
CA ALA A 219 6.18 2.78 -5.70
C ALA A 219 7.56 3.38 -6.03
N ARG A 220 7.62 4.36 -6.95
CA ARG A 220 8.87 5.05 -7.28
C ARG A 220 9.41 5.86 -6.10
N LEU A 221 8.55 6.51 -5.34
CA LEU A 221 8.92 7.25 -4.13
C LEU A 221 9.44 6.31 -3.03
N ALA A 222 8.85 5.12 -2.91
CA ALA A 222 9.26 4.09 -1.96
C ALA A 222 10.55 3.35 -2.37
N HIS A 223 10.92 3.38 -3.65
CA HIS A 223 12.05 2.62 -4.19
C HIS A 223 13.39 2.81 -3.45
N PRO A 224 13.78 4.00 -2.97
CA PRO A 224 15.03 4.16 -2.20
C PRO A 224 15.04 3.38 -0.87
N ILE A 225 13.85 3.11 -0.30
CA ILE A 225 13.71 2.33 0.94
C ILE A 225 13.60 0.85 0.59
N LEU A 226 12.72 0.50 -0.35
CA LEU A 226 12.42 -0.88 -0.72
C LEU A 226 13.48 -1.53 -1.63
N GLY A 227 14.37 -0.74 -2.22
CA GLY A 227 15.47 -1.23 -3.07
C GLY A 227 16.67 -1.73 -2.27
N ASP A 228 16.69 -1.50 -0.95
CA ASP A 228 17.75 -2.01 -0.09
C ASP A 228 17.54 -3.49 0.22
N SER A 229 18.51 -4.32 -0.17
CA SER A 229 18.54 -5.76 0.10
C SER A 229 18.41 -6.15 1.59
N ARG A 230 18.66 -5.22 2.51
CA ARG A 230 18.47 -5.43 3.96
C ARG A 230 16.99 -5.43 4.35
N VAL A 231 16.20 -4.63 3.65
CA VAL A 231 14.76 -4.48 3.88
C VAL A 231 14.00 -5.70 3.34
N ASP A 232 14.48 -6.29 2.25
CA ASP A 232 13.95 -7.53 1.66
C ASP A 232 14.15 -8.79 2.56
N ARG A 233 14.97 -8.68 3.61
CA ARG A 233 15.28 -9.79 4.53
C ARG A 233 14.53 -9.73 5.87
N MET A 234 13.68 -8.74 6.07
CA MET A 234 12.85 -8.61 7.28
C MET A 234 11.59 -9.48 7.19
#